data_AF-A0A937DWE0-F1
#
_entry.id   AF-A0A937DWE0-F1
#
_cell.length_a   1.000
_cell.length_b   1.000
_cell.length_c   1.000
_cell.angle_alpha   90.00
_cell.angle_beta   90.00
_cell.angle_gamma   90.00
#
_symmetry.space_group_name_H-M   'P 1'
#
loop_
_entity.id
_entity.type
_entity.pdbx_description
1 polymer ?
#
loop_
_entity_poly.entity_id
_entity_poly.type
_entity_poly.pdbx_seq_one_letter_code
_entity_poly.pdbx_strand_id
1 'polypeptide(L)'
;MKKVLLMLPLLTLLASCEQDENNPNDPNNPNNPSTGCTNPVTVTVDSDMDFTQPVTFKACTVYYFTEGVTISSTLTIEAGAILKFKDIYTWSGLSLTNNATGRVIAMGTADDPIIFTSERDDAHGGDTNGDGNASVPAQGDWNGIYITGTGSVFEHCKFLYGGQNGTSMVELFGVDPKFNFCTFAYSGGSADVAGKGVFHFGSNTPGARVTNSWFYGNVKPLTMSANTSMDASNVFHNPADPSEKNVYNGIFVMQSSNQVNISWLENEVPFVYMGTSSGQGIGTNFDAWTFTVGPGVIIKFVSIGTGAPGIWVRSDNSEIVGKDAAGVFFTSYKDDAHGGDTNADGNATLPAQGDWDGVYDPAAQVNPPDYYYSWGNILYAAN
;
A
#
# COMPACT_ATOMS: atom_id res chain seq x y z
N MET A 1 -71.37 -41.92 19.52
CA MET A 1 -71.84 -40.57 19.15
C MET A 1 -70.82 -39.57 19.68
N LYS A 2 -70.00 -38.99 18.79
CA LYS A 2 -68.89 -38.07 19.13
C LYS A 2 -69.47 -36.67 19.38
N LYS A 3 -69.15 -36.06 20.53
CA LYS A 3 -69.47 -34.66 20.83
C LYS A 3 -68.45 -33.76 20.13
N VAL A 4 -68.95 -32.85 19.30
CA VAL A 4 -68.21 -31.75 18.68
C VAL A 4 -68.15 -30.61 19.69
N LEU A 5 -66.95 -30.14 20.03
CA LEU A 5 -66.72 -28.94 20.83
C LEU A 5 -66.27 -27.84 19.87
N LEU A 6 -67.09 -26.79 19.71
CA LEU A 6 -66.72 -25.58 18.97
C LEU A 6 -65.60 -24.86 19.73
N MET A 7 -64.42 -24.69 19.11
CA MET A 7 -63.42 -23.72 19.52
C MET A 7 -63.69 -22.38 18.81
N LEU A 8 -63.85 -21.30 19.59
CA LEU A 8 -63.74 -19.93 19.11
C LEU A 8 -62.26 -19.60 18.83
N PRO A 9 -61.93 -18.86 17.76
CA PRO A 9 -60.56 -18.37 17.58
C PRO A 9 -60.29 -17.20 18.54
N LEU A 10 -59.24 -17.35 19.34
CA LEU A 10 -58.67 -16.29 20.17
C LEU A 10 -57.86 -15.36 19.24
N LEU A 11 -58.35 -14.14 19.04
CA LEU A 11 -57.67 -13.11 18.26
C LEU A 11 -56.49 -12.57 19.08
N THR A 12 -55.28 -13.03 18.78
CA THR A 12 -54.04 -12.47 19.31
C THR A 12 -53.75 -11.14 18.62
N LEU A 13 -53.80 -10.05 19.38
CA LEU A 13 -53.19 -8.76 18.99
C LEU A 13 -51.68 -8.98 18.86
N LEU A 14 -51.16 -8.90 17.63
CA LEU A 14 -49.75 -8.63 17.39
C LEU A 14 -49.57 -7.12 17.59
N ALA A 15 -48.88 -6.72 18.66
CA ALA A 15 -48.29 -5.40 18.73
C ALA A 15 -47.14 -5.39 17.72
N SER A 16 -47.34 -4.78 16.56
CA SER A 16 -46.22 -4.44 15.67
C SER A 16 -45.39 -3.38 16.39
N CYS A 17 -44.20 -3.77 16.83
CA CYS A 17 -43.15 -2.79 17.07
C CYS A 17 -42.72 -2.33 15.68
N GLU A 18 -43.28 -1.22 15.18
CA GLU A 18 -42.70 -0.55 14.02
C GLU A 18 -41.31 -0.09 14.43
N GLN A 19 -40.29 -0.68 13.82
CA GLN A 19 -38.90 -0.28 13.99
C GLN A 19 -38.74 1.04 13.22
N ASP A 20 -38.45 2.11 13.95
CA ASP A 20 -38.26 3.43 13.35
C ASP A 20 -36.87 3.48 12.69
N GLU A 21 -36.80 3.11 11.41
CA GLU A 21 -35.55 3.10 10.62
C GLU A 21 -34.92 4.50 10.46
N ASN A 22 -35.59 5.55 10.95
CA ASN A 22 -35.09 6.93 10.94
C ASN A 22 -34.72 7.45 12.34
N ASN A 23 -34.69 6.60 13.38
CA ASN A 23 -34.24 7.01 14.71
C ASN A 23 -32.69 7.07 14.74
N PRO A 24 -32.07 8.27 14.87
CA PRO A 24 -30.61 8.39 14.92
C PRO A 24 -29.99 7.87 16.23
N ASN A 25 -30.80 7.51 17.23
CA ASN A 25 -30.36 6.95 18.51
C ASN A 25 -30.68 5.45 18.66
N ASP A 26 -31.12 4.76 17.61
CA ASP A 26 -31.27 3.29 17.64
C ASP A 26 -29.90 2.62 17.44
N PRO A 27 -29.38 1.86 18.43
CA PRO A 27 -28.10 1.17 18.33
C PRO A 27 -28.06 0.05 17.27
N ASN A 28 -29.21 -0.33 16.68
CA ASN A 28 -29.29 -1.28 15.57
C ASN A 28 -29.64 -0.62 14.23
N ASN A 29 -29.59 0.72 14.13
CA ASN A 29 -29.86 1.42 12.87
C ASN A 29 -28.67 1.26 11.89
N PRO A 30 -28.85 0.60 10.73
CA PRO A 30 -27.78 0.40 9.75
C PRO A 30 -27.32 1.70 9.05
N ASN A 31 -28.01 2.82 9.26
CA ASN A 31 -27.71 4.14 8.70
C ASN A 31 -27.20 5.16 9.74
N ASN A 32 -26.89 4.74 10.98
CA ASN A 32 -26.30 5.65 11.96
C ASN A 32 -24.80 5.85 11.65
N PRO A 33 -24.32 7.06 11.31
CA PRO A 33 -22.89 7.32 11.26
C PRO A 33 -22.36 7.16 12.68
N SER A 34 -21.50 6.15 12.92
CA SER A 34 -20.94 5.90 14.25
C SER A 34 -19.92 7.00 14.54
N THR A 35 -20.42 8.14 15.00
CA THR A 35 -19.58 9.15 15.64
C THR A 35 -19.22 8.65 17.04
N GLY A 36 -18.20 7.80 17.09
CA GLY A 36 -17.44 7.48 18.31
C GLY A 36 -17.90 6.21 19.03
N CYS A 37 -17.27 5.08 18.70
CA CYS A 37 -17.16 3.96 19.62
C CYS A 37 -16.46 4.43 20.90
N THR A 38 -17.20 4.65 21.99
CA THR A 38 -16.67 5.25 23.24
C THR A 38 -16.16 4.22 24.24
N ASN A 39 -16.44 2.93 24.05
CA ASN A 39 -15.96 1.83 24.89
C ASN A 39 -15.99 0.52 24.09
N PRO A 40 -15.01 0.26 23.20
CA PRO A 40 -14.98 -0.98 22.45
C PRO A 40 -14.79 -2.18 23.37
N VAL A 41 -15.44 -3.30 23.03
CA VAL A 41 -15.12 -4.58 23.63
C VAL A 41 -13.78 -5.06 23.08
N THR A 42 -12.90 -5.58 23.94
CA THR A 42 -11.65 -6.20 23.50
C THR A 42 -11.83 -7.71 23.36
N VAL A 43 -11.47 -8.23 22.19
CA VAL A 43 -11.39 -9.66 21.87
C VAL A 43 -9.92 -9.99 21.61
N THR A 44 -9.33 -10.83 22.47
CA THR A 44 -7.98 -11.35 22.23
C THR A 44 -8.01 -12.34 21.06
N VAL A 45 -7.02 -12.26 20.19
CA VAL A 45 -6.78 -13.17 19.07
C VAL A 45 -5.35 -13.69 19.18
N ASP A 46 -5.18 -15.00 19.15
CA ASP A 46 -3.89 -15.68 19.34
C ASP A 46 -3.68 -16.76 18.26
N SER A 47 -2.55 -17.48 18.34
CA SER A 47 -2.17 -18.51 17.37
C SER A 47 -3.11 -19.72 17.33
N ASP A 48 -3.93 -19.93 18.35
CA ASP A 48 -4.92 -21.02 18.34
C ASP A 48 -6.15 -20.66 17.49
N MET A 49 -6.26 -19.40 17.05
CA MET A 49 -7.30 -18.90 16.15
C MET A 49 -6.80 -18.81 14.70
N ASP A 50 -6.75 -19.94 14.01
CA ASP A 50 -6.70 -19.95 12.55
C ASP A 50 -8.10 -19.76 11.97
N PHE A 51 -8.27 -18.75 11.12
CA PHE A 51 -9.56 -18.41 10.52
C PHE A 51 -9.85 -19.29 9.30
N THR A 52 -10.16 -20.56 9.58
CA THR A 52 -10.43 -21.63 8.60
C THR A 52 -11.88 -21.64 8.11
N GLN A 53 -12.77 -20.92 8.78
CA GLN A 53 -14.17 -20.68 8.37
C GLN A 53 -14.43 -19.18 8.25
N PRO A 54 -15.46 -18.76 7.48
CA PRO A 54 -15.79 -17.35 7.38
C PRO A 54 -16.06 -16.74 8.76
N VAL A 55 -15.47 -15.59 9.03
CA VAL A 55 -15.61 -14.85 10.29
C VAL A 55 -15.93 -13.39 10.00
N THR A 56 -16.61 -12.73 10.93
CA THR A 56 -16.87 -11.29 10.85
C THR A 56 -16.38 -10.61 12.10
N PHE A 57 -15.48 -9.65 11.91
CA PHE A 57 -15.07 -8.70 12.92
C PHE A 57 -16.05 -7.54 12.96
N LYS A 58 -16.56 -7.25 14.16
CA LYS A 58 -17.65 -6.31 14.39
C LYS A 58 -17.14 -4.89 14.58
N ALA A 59 -17.96 -3.93 14.17
CA ALA A 59 -17.77 -2.53 14.48
C ALA A 59 -17.61 -2.32 15.99
N CYS A 60 -16.93 -1.24 16.40
CA CYS A 60 -16.76 -0.87 17.81
C CYS A 60 -16.19 -2.01 18.68
N THR A 61 -15.27 -2.79 18.11
CA THR A 61 -14.58 -3.89 18.79
C THR A 61 -13.07 -3.77 18.53
N VAL A 62 -12.28 -3.92 19.59
CA VAL A 62 -10.82 -4.05 19.51
C VAL A 62 -10.48 -5.54 19.40
N TYR A 63 -9.86 -5.94 18.30
CA TYR A 63 -9.28 -7.26 18.12
C TYR A 63 -7.79 -7.17 18.43
N TYR A 64 -7.40 -7.69 19.59
CA TYR A 64 -6.02 -7.62 20.09
C TYR A 64 -5.26 -8.91 19.76
N PHE A 65 -4.39 -8.82 18.76
CA PHE A 65 -3.54 -9.91 18.28
C PHE A 65 -2.29 -10.04 19.13
N THR A 66 -2.20 -11.10 19.93
CA THR A 66 -1.01 -11.39 20.73
C THR A 66 0.05 -12.16 19.96
N GLU A 67 -0.34 -12.80 18.85
CA GLU A 67 0.51 -13.55 17.93
C GLU A 67 0.04 -13.35 16.48
N GLY A 68 0.86 -13.75 15.52
CA GLY A 68 0.47 -13.77 14.12
C GLY A 68 -0.51 -14.89 13.82
N VAL A 69 -1.49 -14.60 12.97
CA VAL A 69 -2.55 -15.56 12.60
C VAL A 69 -2.60 -15.82 11.09
N THR A 70 -3.11 -17.00 10.74
CA THR A 70 -3.38 -17.35 9.35
C THR A 70 -4.85 -17.16 9.00
N ILE A 71 -5.11 -16.43 7.92
CA ILE A 71 -6.43 -16.30 7.31
C ILE A 71 -6.52 -17.28 6.13
N SER A 72 -7.26 -18.37 6.32
CA SER A 72 -7.48 -19.40 5.29
C SER A 72 -8.90 -19.34 4.68
N SER A 73 -9.80 -18.54 5.24
CA SER A 73 -11.15 -18.31 4.72
C SER A 73 -11.45 -16.80 4.58
N THR A 74 -12.71 -16.43 4.39
CA THR A 74 -13.10 -15.00 4.31
C THR A 74 -13.14 -14.39 5.71
N LEU A 75 -12.29 -13.40 5.95
CA LEU A 75 -12.40 -12.47 7.09
C LEU A 75 -13.11 -11.20 6.61
N THR A 76 -14.33 -10.97 7.08
CA THR A 76 -15.04 -9.70 6.88
C THR A 76 -14.79 -8.80 8.07
N ILE A 77 -14.46 -7.54 7.84
CA ILE A 77 -14.23 -6.55 8.89
C ILE A 77 -15.21 -5.39 8.66
N GLU A 78 -16.11 -5.18 9.62
CA GLU A 78 -17.09 -4.10 9.60
C GLU A 78 -16.42 -2.74 9.86
N ALA A 79 -17.01 -1.67 9.32
CA ALA A 79 -16.55 -0.29 9.52
C ALA A 79 -16.41 0.05 11.02
N GLY A 80 -15.36 0.78 11.39
CA GLY A 80 -15.07 1.14 12.78
C GLY A 80 -14.51 0.01 13.66
N ALA A 81 -14.19 -1.16 13.12
CA ALA A 81 -13.41 -2.17 13.84
C ALA A 81 -11.94 -1.73 14.00
N ILE A 82 -11.30 -2.13 15.11
CA ILE A 82 -9.91 -1.79 15.44
C ILE A 82 -9.13 -3.08 15.64
N LEU A 83 -8.04 -3.26 14.90
CA LEU A 83 -7.13 -4.39 15.00
C LEU A 83 -5.80 -3.89 15.58
N LYS A 84 -5.44 -4.40 16.76
CA LYS A 84 -4.23 -4.03 17.48
C LYS A 84 -3.27 -5.19 17.53
N PHE A 85 -2.01 -4.96 17.15
CA PHE A 85 -0.99 -5.99 17.11
C PHE A 85 0.03 -5.78 18.21
N LYS A 86 0.26 -6.84 18.98
CA LYS A 86 1.29 -6.87 20.02
C LYS A 86 2.68 -6.75 19.42
N ASP A 87 3.54 -5.96 20.06
CA ASP A 87 4.97 -5.98 19.78
C ASP A 87 5.57 -7.25 20.39
N ILE A 88 5.96 -8.18 19.53
CA ILE A 88 6.57 -9.45 19.93
C ILE A 88 7.87 -9.68 19.17
N TYR A 89 8.80 -10.37 19.82
CA TYR A 89 10.04 -10.87 19.21
C TYR A 89 9.80 -11.99 18.19
N THR A 90 8.54 -12.44 18.06
CA THR A 90 8.05 -13.41 17.08
C THR A 90 7.09 -12.69 16.11
N TRP A 91 6.65 -13.35 15.03
CA TRP A 91 5.80 -12.71 14.02
C TRP A 91 4.41 -12.34 14.58
N SER A 92 4.06 -11.05 14.62
CA SER A 92 2.72 -10.48 14.85
C SER A 92 2.15 -9.80 13.60
N GLY A 93 1.00 -10.26 13.15
CA GLY A 93 0.40 -9.76 11.92
C GLY A 93 -0.61 -10.72 11.31
N LEU A 94 -0.99 -10.44 10.07
CA LEU A 94 -1.93 -11.28 9.33
C LEU A 94 -1.20 -11.96 8.16
N SER A 95 -1.34 -13.26 8.02
CA SER A 95 -0.87 -14.00 6.84
C SER A 95 -2.07 -14.58 6.09
N LEU A 96 -2.31 -14.13 4.87
CA LEU A 96 -3.38 -14.63 4.00
C LEU A 96 -2.76 -15.61 3.00
N THR A 97 -3.13 -16.89 3.09
CA THR A 97 -2.48 -17.96 2.32
C THR A 97 -3.23 -18.32 1.04
N ASN A 98 -2.52 -18.50 -0.07
CA ASN A 98 -3.07 -18.95 -1.37
C ASN A 98 -3.59 -20.38 -1.42
N ASN A 99 -3.15 -21.24 -0.51
CA ASN A 99 -3.54 -22.66 -0.47
C ASN A 99 -4.98 -22.87 0.02
N ALA A 100 -5.60 -21.82 0.55
CA ALA A 100 -7.00 -21.76 0.95
C ALA A 100 -7.62 -20.48 0.37
N THR A 101 -8.94 -20.36 0.32
CA THR A 101 -9.65 -19.15 -0.20
C THR A 101 -9.54 -17.94 0.76
N GLY A 102 -8.38 -17.77 1.38
CA GLY A 102 -8.09 -16.74 2.37
C GLY A 102 -8.13 -15.35 1.76
N ARG A 103 -9.04 -14.51 2.25
CA ARG A 103 -9.20 -13.13 1.80
C ARG A 103 -9.77 -12.26 2.90
N VAL A 104 -9.46 -10.96 2.84
CA VAL A 104 -10.02 -9.95 3.73
C VAL A 104 -10.97 -9.05 2.96
N ILE A 105 -12.16 -8.83 3.50
CA ILE A 105 -13.13 -7.85 3.01
C ILE A 105 -13.28 -6.80 4.13
N ALA A 106 -12.51 -5.73 4.04
CA ALA A 106 -12.49 -4.63 5.00
C ALA A 106 -13.06 -3.37 4.34
N MET A 107 -14.33 -3.09 4.60
CA MET A 107 -15.06 -1.99 3.97
C MET A 107 -15.42 -0.95 5.03
N GLY A 108 -14.45 -0.11 5.38
CA GLY A 108 -14.66 1.04 6.26
C GLY A 108 -15.42 2.17 5.56
N THR A 109 -15.65 3.26 6.28
CA THR A 109 -16.14 4.51 5.71
C THR A 109 -15.22 5.67 6.09
N ALA A 110 -15.40 6.84 5.47
CA ALA A 110 -14.64 8.03 5.85
C ALA A 110 -14.85 8.43 7.33
N ASP A 111 -16.07 8.24 7.85
CA ASP A 111 -16.43 8.55 9.23
C ASP A 111 -16.04 7.43 10.21
N ASP A 112 -16.11 6.17 9.76
CA ASP A 112 -15.81 4.95 10.54
C ASP A 112 -14.74 4.11 9.83
N PRO A 113 -13.48 4.58 9.76
CA PRO A 113 -12.41 3.83 9.15
C PRO A 113 -12.08 2.56 9.96
N ILE A 114 -11.62 1.52 9.26
CA ILE A 114 -11.07 0.32 9.93
C ILE A 114 -9.61 0.59 10.26
N ILE A 115 -9.21 0.34 11.51
CA ILE A 115 -7.86 0.68 12.00
C ILE A 115 -7.03 -0.59 12.21
N PHE A 116 -5.82 -0.61 11.66
CA PHE A 116 -4.78 -1.62 11.91
C PHE A 116 -3.60 -0.89 12.54
N THR A 117 -3.28 -1.18 13.80
CA THR A 117 -2.34 -0.37 14.58
C THR A 117 -1.59 -1.16 15.66
N SER A 118 -0.64 -0.50 16.33
CA SER A 118 0.11 -1.02 17.47
C SER A 118 -0.79 -1.21 18.69
N GLU A 119 -0.47 -2.17 19.56
CA GLU A 119 -1.11 -2.30 20.88
C GLU A 119 -0.94 -1.03 21.75
N ARG A 120 0.14 -0.27 21.51
CA ARG A 120 0.52 0.96 22.22
C ARG A 120 -0.25 2.19 21.75
N ASP A 121 -1.09 2.07 20.72
CA ASP A 121 -1.85 3.18 20.15
C ASP A 121 -3.15 3.45 20.93
N ASP A 122 -3.03 4.17 22.04
CA ASP A 122 -4.18 4.51 22.89
C ASP A 122 -5.20 5.44 22.22
N ALA A 123 -4.79 6.16 21.17
CA ALA A 123 -5.67 7.08 20.44
C ALA A 123 -6.81 6.33 19.72
N HIS A 124 -6.63 5.04 19.44
CA HIS A 124 -7.63 4.19 18.80
C HIS A 124 -8.02 3.04 19.73
N GLY A 125 -9.21 3.09 20.31
CA GLY A 125 -9.76 1.98 21.10
C GLY A 125 -9.21 1.83 22.53
N GLY A 126 -8.39 2.78 23.00
CA GLY A 126 -7.91 2.87 24.39
C GLY A 126 -6.73 1.95 24.72
N ASP A 127 -6.31 2.02 25.98
CA ASP A 127 -5.16 1.31 26.57
C ASP A 127 -5.37 -0.21 26.59
N THR A 128 -4.91 -0.87 25.52
CA THR A 128 -5.13 -2.32 25.30
C THR A 128 -4.08 -3.16 26.00
N ASN A 129 -2.87 -2.62 26.21
CA ASN A 129 -1.78 -3.32 26.88
C ASN A 129 -1.74 -3.04 28.40
N GLY A 130 -2.58 -2.13 28.90
CA GLY A 130 -2.81 -1.86 30.32
C GLY A 130 -1.68 -1.08 30.99
N ASP A 131 -0.88 -0.33 30.21
CA ASP A 131 0.28 0.40 30.72
C ASP A 131 0.03 1.90 30.98
N GLY A 132 -1.21 2.37 30.74
CA GLY A 132 -1.54 3.78 30.75
C GLY A 132 -0.82 4.50 29.62
N ASN A 133 -0.19 5.64 29.91
CA ASN A 133 0.61 6.38 28.92
C ASN A 133 2.11 6.01 28.97
N ALA A 134 2.46 4.81 29.45
CA ALA A 134 3.86 4.46 29.66
C ALA A 134 4.58 4.16 28.35
N SER A 135 3.85 3.66 27.35
CA SER A 135 4.32 3.50 25.99
C SER A 135 3.59 4.43 25.01
N VAL A 136 4.20 4.66 23.86
CA VAL A 136 3.62 5.39 22.72
C VAL A 136 3.91 4.59 21.45
N PRO A 137 3.04 4.62 20.45
CA PRO A 137 3.23 3.83 19.25
C PRO A 137 4.39 4.37 18.42
N ALA A 138 5.15 3.47 17.80
CA ALA A 138 6.34 3.78 17.01
C ALA A 138 6.40 2.96 15.71
N GLN A 139 7.16 3.46 14.73
CA GLN A 139 7.41 2.76 13.48
C GLN A 139 7.96 1.35 13.75
N GLY A 140 7.30 0.33 13.20
CA GLY A 140 7.74 -1.06 13.30
C GLY A 140 7.36 -1.75 14.62
N ASP A 141 6.40 -1.22 15.38
CA ASP A 141 5.85 -1.87 16.58
C ASP A 141 5.24 -3.26 16.30
N TRP A 142 4.81 -3.53 15.06
CA TRP A 142 4.32 -4.84 14.64
C TRP A 142 4.80 -5.19 13.23
N ASN A 143 4.70 -6.47 12.84
CA ASN A 143 5.33 -6.91 11.60
C ASN A 143 4.61 -6.40 10.36
N GLY A 144 3.43 -6.94 10.06
CA GLY A 144 2.73 -6.58 8.84
C GLY A 144 1.63 -7.56 8.43
N ILE A 145 1.08 -7.31 7.24
CA ILE A 145 0.06 -8.09 6.57
C ILE A 145 0.67 -8.65 5.30
N TYR A 146 0.79 -9.97 5.25
CA TYR A 146 1.30 -10.71 4.11
C TYR A 146 0.14 -11.30 3.32
N ILE A 147 -0.03 -10.85 2.07
CA ILE A 147 -1.15 -11.24 1.21
C ILE A 147 -0.65 -12.13 0.07
N THR A 148 -1.02 -13.41 0.14
CA THR A 148 -0.83 -14.38 -0.96
C THR A 148 -2.14 -14.95 -1.50
N GLY A 149 -3.28 -14.68 -0.85
CA GLY A 149 -4.62 -14.97 -1.37
C GLY A 149 -5.19 -13.85 -2.26
N THR A 150 -6.02 -14.21 -3.24
CA THR A 150 -6.67 -13.27 -4.17
C THR A 150 -7.99 -12.73 -3.65
N GLY A 151 -8.45 -11.60 -4.23
CA GLY A 151 -9.77 -11.05 -3.97
C GLY A 151 -9.95 -10.36 -2.61
N SER A 152 -8.87 -9.94 -1.97
CA SER A 152 -8.96 -9.07 -0.79
C SER A 152 -9.26 -7.63 -1.19
N VAL A 153 -10.10 -6.95 -0.40
CA VAL A 153 -10.51 -5.56 -0.61
C VAL A 153 -10.37 -4.80 0.71
N PHE A 154 -9.75 -3.64 0.63
CA PHE A 154 -9.57 -2.69 1.73
C PHE A 154 -10.04 -1.32 1.26
N GLU A 155 -11.08 -0.80 1.89
CA GLU A 155 -11.63 0.52 1.62
C GLU A 155 -11.72 1.30 2.93
N HIS A 156 -11.27 2.56 2.94
CA HIS A 156 -11.22 3.42 4.13
C HIS A 156 -10.56 2.74 5.35
N CYS A 157 -9.40 2.10 5.12
CA CYS A 157 -8.59 1.49 6.17
C CYS A 157 -7.40 2.39 6.54
N LYS A 158 -6.99 2.40 7.81
CA LYS A 158 -5.74 3.01 8.26
C LYS A 158 -4.79 1.92 8.74
N PHE A 159 -3.61 1.86 8.15
CA PHE A 159 -2.51 0.98 8.55
C PHE A 159 -1.41 1.85 9.16
N LEU A 160 -1.16 1.63 10.45
CA LEU A 160 -0.30 2.50 11.26
C LEU A 160 0.77 1.67 11.98
N TYR A 161 1.97 2.24 12.15
CA TYR A 161 3.03 1.73 13.02
C TYR A 161 3.58 0.31 12.71
N GLY A 162 3.30 -0.26 11.53
CA GLY A 162 3.80 -1.58 11.14
C GLY A 162 5.19 -1.53 10.48
N GLY A 163 5.68 -2.67 9.99
CA GLY A 163 6.96 -2.78 9.27
C GLY A 163 8.18 -2.97 10.16
N GLN A 164 8.09 -3.88 11.13
CA GLN A 164 9.16 -4.22 12.08
C GLN A 164 10.50 -4.52 11.37
N ASN A 165 11.63 -4.09 11.94
CA ASN A 165 12.98 -4.35 11.40
C ASN A 165 13.20 -3.90 9.93
N GLY A 166 12.47 -2.87 9.48
CA GLY A 166 12.59 -2.35 8.12
C GLY A 166 11.94 -3.24 7.05
N THR A 167 11.03 -4.14 7.44
CA THR A 167 10.18 -4.89 6.51
C THR A 167 8.98 -4.04 6.04
N SER A 168 8.21 -4.60 5.11
CA SER A 168 6.93 -4.02 4.67
C SER A 168 5.85 -4.27 5.71
N MET A 169 4.96 -3.29 5.88
CA MET A 169 3.73 -3.44 6.66
C MET A 169 2.64 -4.13 5.83
N VAL A 170 2.61 -3.92 4.51
CA VAL A 170 1.75 -4.64 3.58
C VAL A 170 2.61 -5.20 2.47
N GLU A 171 2.62 -6.52 2.34
CA GLU A 171 3.39 -7.22 1.33
C GLU A 171 2.49 -8.11 0.47
N LEU A 172 2.61 -7.95 -0.84
CA LEU A 172 1.80 -8.62 -1.84
C LEU A 172 2.65 -9.62 -2.63
N PHE A 173 2.23 -10.87 -2.76
CA PHE A 173 2.95 -11.85 -3.57
C PHE A 173 1.98 -12.78 -4.33
N GLY A 174 1.96 -12.70 -5.66
CA GLY A 174 1.11 -13.58 -6.47
C GLY A 174 -0.38 -13.22 -6.48
N VAL A 175 -0.75 -11.96 -6.18
CA VAL A 175 -2.12 -11.57 -5.78
C VAL A 175 -2.64 -10.29 -6.43
N ASP A 176 -3.93 -10.02 -6.26
CA ASP A 176 -4.67 -8.92 -6.88
C ASP A 176 -5.49 -8.02 -5.92
N PRO A 177 -5.08 -7.75 -4.67
CA PRO A 177 -5.91 -7.02 -3.72
C PRO A 177 -6.14 -5.57 -4.17
N LYS A 178 -7.25 -5.00 -3.70
CA LYS A 178 -7.65 -3.62 -3.97
C LYS A 178 -7.59 -2.83 -2.67
N PHE A 179 -6.81 -1.76 -2.68
CA PHE A 179 -6.76 -0.76 -1.62
C PHE A 179 -7.29 0.55 -2.18
N ASN A 180 -8.31 1.11 -1.55
CA ASN A 180 -8.92 2.38 -1.95
C ASN A 180 -9.17 3.27 -0.73
N PHE A 181 -8.88 4.57 -0.82
CA PHE A 181 -9.05 5.50 0.30
C PHE A 181 -8.37 5.05 1.60
N CYS A 182 -7.22 4.37 1.49
CA CYS A 182 -6.49 3.85 2.64
C CYS A 182 -5.39 4.83 3.08
N THR A 183 -5.02 4.78 4.36
CA THR A 183 -3.87 5.51 4.91
C THR A 183 -2.80 4.54 5.34
N PHE A 184 -1.55 4.79 4.94
CA PHE A 184 -0.35 4.09 5.39
C PHE A 184 0.57 5.10 6.05
N ALA A 185 0.66 5.08 7.37
CA ALA A 185 1.37 6.15 8.08
C ALA A 185 2.18 5.65 9.28
N TYR A 186 3.17 6.47 9.65
CA TYR A 186 4.00 6.26 10.84
C TYR A 186 4.60 4.86 10.92
N SER A 187 4.85 4.24 9.77
CA SER A 187 5.29 2.86 9.67
C SER A 187 6.74 2.79 9.19
N GLY A 188 7.36 1.62 9.33
CA GLY A 188 8.75 1.38 8.97
C GLY A 188 8.99 1.44 7.46
N GLY A 189 9.37 0.29 6.89
CA GLY A 189 10.06 0.23 5.60
C GLY A 189 11.57 0.39 5.78
N SER A 190 12.32 0.07 4.74
CA SER A 190 13.78 -0.01 4.82
C SER A 190 14.44 1.29 4.38
N ALA A 191 15.43 1.74 5.17
CA ALA A 191 16.35 2.82 4.79
C ALA A 191 17.41 2.38 3.76
N ASP A 192 17.61 1.07 3.58
CA ASP A 192 18.45 0.57 2.48
C ASP A 192 17.77 0.94 1.16
N VAL A 193 18.52 1.52 0.22
CA VAL A 193 18.03 1.85 -1.13
C VAL A 193 17.31 0.65 -1.75
N ALA A 194 17.88 -0.55 -1.67
CA ALA A 194 17.33 -1.78 -2.24
C ALA A 194 16.23 -2.43 -1.37
N GLY A 195 16.01 -1.91 -0.17
CA GLY A 195 15.03 -2.43 0.77
C GLY A 195 13.59 -2.00 0.45
N LYS A 196 12.63 -2.69 1.05
CA LYS A 196 11.20 -2.56 0.74
C LYS A 196 10.56 -1.32 1.40
N GLY A 197 9.53 -0.76 0.77
CA GLY A 197 8.65 0.23 1.39
C GLY A 197 7.61 -0.40 2.30
N VAL A 198 6.85 0.42 3.04
CA VAL A 198 5.76 -0.05 3.90
C VAL A 198 4.68 -0.76 3.11
N PHE A 199 4.44 -0.34 1.86
CA PHE A 199 3.62 -1.07 0.89
C PHE A 199 4.51 -1.64 -0.21
N HIS A 200 4.52 -2.97 -0.35
CA HIS A 200 5.35 -3.66 -1.32
C HIS A 200 4.52 -4.49 -2.29
N PHE A 201 4.52 -4.06 -3.56
CA PHE A 201 4.14 -4.93 -4.67
C PHE A 201 5.31 -5.88 -4.95
N GLY A 202 5.23 -7.06 -4.34
CA GLY A 202 6.17 -8.15 -4.60
C GLY A 202 5.95 -8.77 -5.98
N SER A 203 6.45 -9.99 -6.16
CA SER A 203 6.44 -10.63 -7.47
C SER A 203 5.02 -11.01 -7.93
N ASN A 204 4.76 -10.80 -9.21
CA ASN A 204 3.56 -11.27 -9.92
C ASN A 204 2.24 -10.88 -9.23
N THR A 205 1.98 -9.58 -9.09
CA THR A 205 0.72 -9.08 -8.52
C THR A 205 -0.22 -8.48 -9.57
N PRO A 206 -0.63 -9.26 -10.61
CA PRO A 206 -1.46 -8.74 -11.69
C PRO A 206 -2.80 -8.30 -11.12
N GLY A 207 -3.21 -7.08 -11.43
CA GLY A 207 -4.47 -6.55 -10.94
C GLY A 207 -4.42 -5.98 -9.52
N ALA A 208 -3.35 -6.14 -8.73
CA ALA A 208 -3.24 -5.44 -7.45
C ALA A 208 -3.27 -3.92 -7.67
N ARG A 209 -3.98 -3.18 -6.81
CA ARG A 209 -4.12 -1.72 -6.91
C ARG A 209 -4.07 -1.08 -5.52
N VAL A 210 -3.43 0.07 -5.46
CA VAL A 210 -3.61 1.06 -4.38
C VAL A 210 -3.94 2.39 -5.05
N THR A 211 -5.11 2.93 -4.74
CA THR A 211 -5.64 4.15 -5.34
C THR A 211 -6.25 5.05 -4.28
N ASN A 212 -6.30 6.35 -4.56
CA ASN A 212 -6.88 7.36 -3.67
C ASN A 212 -6.36 7.29 -2.23
N SER A 213 -5.12 6.85 -2.03
CA SER A 213 -4.57 6.49 -0.71
C SER A 213 -3.41 7.40 -0.31
N TRP A 214 -3.16 7.51 1.00
CA TRP A 214 -2.19 8.42 1.59
C TRP A 214 -1.00 7.69 2.21
N PHE A 215 0.20 8.19 1.97
CA PHE A 215 1.46 7.68 2.51
C PHE A 215 2.24 8.83 3.17
N TYR A 216 2.41 8.81 4.49
CA TYR A 216 3.17 9.87 5.19
C TYR A 216 3.78 9.41 6.50
N GLY A 217 4.81 10.09 6.99
CA GLY A 217 5.48 9.75 8.24
C GLY A 217 6.12 8.36 8.25
N ASN A 218 6.28 7.72 7.09
CA ASN A 218 6.94 6.42 6.97
C ASN A 218 8.44 6.58 6.75
N VAL A 219 9.23 5.52 7.00
CA VAL A 219 10.63 5.50 6.51
C VAL A 219 10.62 5.49 4.99
N LYS A 220 10.06 4.44 4.37
CA LYS A 220 9.93 4.34 2.90
C LYS A 220 8.49 3.98 2.53
N PRO A 221 7.79 4.74 1.68
CA PRO A 221 6.35 4.57 1.50
C PRO A 221 5.99 3.36 0.64
N LEU A 222 6.52 3.29 -0.58
CA LEU A 222 6.04 2.34 -1.58
C LEU A 222 7.18 1.75 -2.38
N THR A 223 7.12 0.44 -2.58
CA THR A 223 7.99 -0.27 -3.52
C THR A 223 7.16 -1.08 -4.49
N MET A 224 7.56 -1.08 -5.76
CA MET A 224 6.89 -1.85 -6.81
C MET A 224 7.87 -2.40 -7.84
N SER A 225 7.43 -3.41 -8.57
CA SER A 225 8.17 -3.89 -9.75
C SER A 225 7.93 -2.95 -10.94
N ALA A 226 8.93 -2.77 -11.81
CA ALA A 226 8.85 -1.88 -12.97
C ALA A 226 7.71 -2.17 -13.95
N ASN A 227 7.14 -3.37 -13.89
CA ASN A 227 5.96 -3.77 -14.66
C ASN A 227 4.62 -3.43 -13.98
N THR A 228 4.63 -2.58 -12.96
CA THR A 228 3.43 -2.11 -12.25
C THR A 228 3.07 -0.71 -12.73
N SER A 229 1.81 -0.52 -13.13
CA SER A 229 1.26 0.81 -13.42
C SER A 229 0.81 1.50 -12.12
N MET A 230 1.02 2.81 -12.05
CA MET A 230 0.55 3.69 -10.98
C MET A 230 -0.17 4.89 -11.60
N ASP A 231 -1.39 5.15 -11.15
CA ASP A 231 -2.09 6.39 -11.49
C ASP A 231 -1.67 7.54 -10.56
N ALA A 232 -2.24 8.72 -10.77
CA ALA A 232 -1.95 9.94 -9.99
C ALA A 232 -2.98 10.17 -8.87
N SER A 233 -3.56 9.10 -8.31
CA SER A 233 -4.60 9.21 -7.29
C SER A 233 -4.08 9.16 -5.86
N ASN A 234 -2.84 8.71 -5.65
CA ASN A 234 -2.27 8.60 -4.32
C ASN A 234 -1.63 9.92 -3.89
N VAL A 235 -1.41 10.05 -2.58
CA VAL A 235 -0.83 11.24 -1.97
C VAL A 235 0.31 10.82 -1.05
N PHE A 236 1.45 11.48 -1.11
CA PHE A 236 2.70 11.12 -0.42
C PHE A 236 3.12 12.12 0.67
N HIS A 237 2.15 12.89 1.17
CA HIS A 237 2.24 13.72 2.36
C HIS A 237 0.99 13.54 3.23
N ASN A 238 1.04 14.04 4.47
CA ASN A 238 -0.14 14.07 5.32
C ASN A 238 -1.13 15.12 4.78
N PRO A 239 -2.36 14.74 4.40
CA PRO A 239 -3.33 15.71 3.87
C PRO A 239 -3.72 16.81 4.87
N ALA A 240 -3.53 16.58 6.17
CA ALA A 240 -3.75 17.59 7.21
C ALA A 240 -2.52 18.50 7.44
N ASP A 241 -1.32 18.03 7.12
CA ASP A 241 -0.07 18.78 7.20
C ASP A 241 0.88 18.39 6.05
N PRO A 242 0.85 19.10 4.91
CA PRO A 242 1.71 18.77 3.77
C PRO A 242 3.22 18.89 4.00
N SER A 243 3.65 19.42 5.15
CA SER A 243 5.06 19.40 5.54
C SER A 243 5.50 18.04 6.09
N GLU A 244 4.56 17.24 6.59
CA GLU A 244 4.80 15.88 7.05
C GLU A 244 4.79 14.90 5.87
N LYS A 245 5.97 14.37 5.57
CA LYS A 245 6.23 13.49 4.42
C LYS A 245 6.83 12.18 4.89
N ASN A 246 7.06 11.26 3.96
CA ASN A 246 7.91 10.11 4.21
C ASN A 246 9.38 10.54 4.25
N VAL A 247 10.24 9.80 4.95
CA VAL A 247 11.68 10.08 5.00
C VAL A 247 12.29 9.92 3.61
N TYR A 248 12.07 8.77 2.98
CA TYR A 248 12.42 8.50 1.59
C TYR A 248 11.21 8.77 0.69
N ASN A 249 10.94 10.04 0.37
CA ASN A 249 9.67 10.44 -0.25
C ASN A 249 9.64 10.21 -1.77
N GLY A 250 9.48 8.95 -2.17
CA GLY A 250 9.39 8.53 -3.58
C GLY A 250 8.75 7.14 -3.74
N ILE A 251 8.41 6.77 -4.97
CA ILE A 251 7.98 5.43 -5.33
C ILE A 251 9.20 4.64 -5.80
N PHE A 252 9.62 3.63 -5.05
CA PHE A 252 10.84 2.87 -5.34
C PHE A 252 10.54 1.70 -6.27
N VAL A 253 11.13 1.74 -7.45
CA VAL A 253 10.86 0.81 -8.54
C VAL A 253 12.00 -0.18 -8.69
N MET A 254 11.71 -1.45 -8.43
CA MET A 254 12.63 -2.57 -8.66
C MET A 254 12.54 -3.02 -10.12
N GLN A 255 13.62 -3.61 -10.61
CA GLN A 255 13.64 -4.26 -11.91
C GLN A 255 12.53 -5.32 -12.05
N SER A 256 12.02 -5.47 -13.27
CA SER A 256 11.15 -6.58 -13.68
C SER A 256 11.68 -7.19 -14.98
N SER A 257 11.53 -8.50 -15.14
CA SER A 257 11.92 -9.25 -16.34
C SER A 257 10.82 -9.31 -17.40
N ASN A 258 9.64 -8.72 -17.15
CA ASN A 258 8.44 -8.93 -17.95
C ASN A 258 8.20 -7.77 -18.93
N GLN A 259 7.64 -8.11 -20.09
CA GLN A 259 7.13 -7.19 -21.11
C GLN A 259 5.92 -6.42 -20.56
N VAL A 260 5.79 -5.13 -20.88
CA VAL A 260 4.70 -4.35 -20.30
C VAL A 260 4.32 -3.11 -21.09
N ASN A 261 3.02 -2.97 -21.31
CA ASN A 261 2.40 -1.66 -21.44
C ASN A 261 2.18 -1.14 -20.02
N ILE A 262 2.96 -0.14 -19.61
CA ILE A 262 2.92 0.45 -18.27
C ILE A 262 2.62 1.94 -18.35
N SER A 263 2.02 2.44 -17.28
CA SER A 263 1.76 3.86 -17.09
C SER A 263 2.22 4.29 -15.71
N TRP A 264 3.14 5.24 -15.64
CA TRP A 264 3.53 5.92 -14.41
C TRP A 264 3.03 7.36 -14.50
N LEU A 265 2.00 7.66 -13.72
CA LEU A 265 1.29 8.93 -13.80
C LEU A 265 1.39 9.77 -12.51
N GLU A 266 1.83 9.18 -11.39
CA GLU A 266 2.05 9.89 -10.12
C GLU A 266 3.03 11.04 -10.29
N ASN A 267 2.64 12.23 -9.86
CA ASN A 267 3.40 13.46 -10.06
C ASN A 267 3.64 14.27 -8.78
N GLU A 268 3.20 13.77 -7.62
CA GLU A 268 3.56 14.38 -6.35
C GLU A 268 5.01 14.04 -5.94
N VAL A 269 5.44 12.80 -6.20
CA VAL A 269 6.78 12.31 -5.85
C VAL A 269 7.46 11.57 -7.00
N PRO A 270 8.80 11.53 -7.05
CA PRO A 270 9.51 10.80 -8.09
C PRO A 270 9.32 9.29 -8.03
N PHE A 271 9.37 8.66 -9.20
CA PHE A 271 9.68 7.23 -9.33
C PHE A 271 11.19 7.05 -9.26
N VAL A 272 11.69 6.28 -8.29
CA VAL A 272 13.11 5.96 -8.13
C VAL A 272 13.38 4.57 -8.70
N TYR A 273 13.87 4.50 -9.94
CA TYR A 273 14.28 3.24 -10.54
C TYR A 273 15.64 2.78 -9.98
N MET A 274 15.60 1.64 -9.31
CA MET A 274 16.77 0.99 -8.75
C MET A 274 17.29 0.01 -9.80
N GLY A 275 18.51 0.27 -10.29
CA GLY A 275 19.20 -0.62 -11.20
C GLY A 275 19.48 -1.99 -10.58
N THR A 276 20.27 -2.82 -11.25
CA THR A 276 20.80 -4.05 -10.66
C THR A 276 22.30 -4.10 -10.86
N SER A 277 22.96 -5.05 -10.21
CA SER A 277 24.39 -5.32 -10.44
C SER A 277 24.73 -5.65 -11.90
N SER A 278 23.74 -6.07 -12.70
CA SER A 278 23.88 -6.33 -14.14
C SER A 278 23.58 -5.12 -15.04
N GLY A 279 23.24 -3.95 -14.48
CA GLY A 279 23.00 -2.72 -15.26
C GLY A 279 21.75 -2.80 -16.15
N GLN A 280 20.75 -3.57 -15.75
CA GLN A 280 19.54 -3.72 -16.54
C GLN A 280 18.67 -2.45 -16.45
N GLY A 281 18.17 -2.00 -17.59
CA GLY A 281 17.30 -0.83 -17.69
C GLY A 281 15.80 -1.16 -17.68
N ILE A 282 14.97 -0.12 -17.71
CA ILE A 282 13.53 -0.24 -17.97
C ILE A 282 13.34 -0.61 -19.46
N GLY A 283 12.53 -1.64 -19.74
CA GLY A 283 12.27 -2.11 -21.11
C GLY A 283 12.96 -3.44 -21.43
N THR A 284 12.66 -4.00 -22.60
CA THR A 284 13.27 -5.24 -23.09
C THR A 284 13.89 -5.05 -24.47
N ASN A 285 14.89 -5.87 -24.79
CA ASN A 285 15.59 -5.82 -26.08
C ASN A 285 14.90 -6.66 -27.16
N PHE A 286 13.83 -7.39 -26.86
CA PHE A 286 13.29 -8.42 -27.74
C PHE A 286 11.87 -8.10 -28.23
N ASP A 287 11.01 -7.57 -27.37
CA ASP A 287 9.59 -7.45 -27.65
C ASP A 287 9.10 -6.01 -27.55
N ALA A 288 8.07 -5.68 -28.34
CA ALA A 288 7.45 -4.35 -28.38
C ALA A 288 6.81 -3.99 -27.03
N TRP A 289 6.98 -2.74 -26.59
CA TRP A 289 6.38 -2.25 -25.35
C TRP A 289 6.05 -0.75 -25.41
N THR A 290 5.10 -0.30 -24.58
CA THR A 290 4.79 1.13 -24.42
C THR A 290 4.90 1.55 -22.95
N PHE A 291 5.69 2.59 -22.70
CA PHE A 291 5.77 3.23 -21.38
C PHE A 291 5.13 4.60 -21.45
N THR A 292 4.00 4.77 -20.77
CA THR A 292 3.30 6.04 -20.69
C THR A 292 3.75 6.79 -19.45
N VAL A 293 4.23 8.01 -19.63
CA VAL A 293 4.64 8.93 -18.58
C VAL A 293 3.67 10.11 -18.56
N GLY A 294 3.09 10.39 -17.40
CA GLY A 294 2.17 11.52 -17.21
C GLY A 294 2.88 12.87 -17.11
N PRO A 295 2.18 14.00 -17.34
CA PRO A 295 2.73 15.34 -17.06
C PRO A 295 3.18 15.48 -15.61
N GLY A 296 4.35 16.11 -15.39
CA GLY A 296 4.93 16.32 -14.07
C GLY A 296 5.65 15.10 -13.46
N VAL A 297 5.66 13.95 -14.13
CA VAL A 297 6.31 12.73 -13.62
C VAL A 297 7.83 12.88 -13.68
N ILE A 298 8.48 12.60 -12.55
CA ILE A 298 9.94 12.60 -12.43
C ILE A 298 10.40 11.17 -12.22
N ILE A 299 11.39 10.74 -13.01
CA ILE A 299 12.02 9.43 -12.89
C ILE A 299 13.48 9.63 -12.50
N LYS A 300 13.84 9.13 -11.33
CA LYS A 300 15.17 9.17 -10.74
C LYS A 300 15.85 7.81 -10.86
N PHE A 301 17.16 7.81 -11.10
CA PHE A 301 17.93 6.59 -11.31
C PHE A 301 19.01 6.42 -10.25
N VAL A 302 19.08 5.22 -9.65
CA VAL A 302 20.12 4.85 -8.68
C VAL A 302 20.75 3.50 -9.02
N SER A 303 22.08 3.44 -8.96
CA SER A 303 22.82 2.18 -9.08
C SER A 303 22.87 1.47 -7.73
N ILE A 304 22.46 0.19 -7.71
CA ILE A 304 22.65 -0.72 -6.58
C ILE A 304 23.65 -1.82 -6.99
N GLY A 305 24.90 -1.42 -7.20
CA GLY A 305 25.99 -2.32 -7.58
C GLY A 305 26.95 -1.68 -8.58
N THR A 306 27.47 -2.48 -9.50
CA THR A 306 28.45 -2.02 -10.52
C THR A 306 27.80 -1.61 -11.84
N GLY A 307 26.51 -1.90 -12.04
CA GLY A 307 25.78 -1.56 -13.26
C GLY A 307 25.10 -0.20 -13.16
N ALA A 308 25.21 0.62 -14.20
CA ALA A 308 24.46 1.87 -14.30
C ALA A 308 23.03 1.57 -14.77
N PRO A 309 21.98 2.07 -14.09
CA PRO A 309 20.60 1.94 -14.56
C PRO A 309 20.34 2.86 -15.78
N GLY A 310 19.37 2.48 -16.61
CA GLY A 310 18.92 3.30 -17.76
C GLY A 310 17.56 2.86 -18.30
N ILE A 311 17.19 3.34 -19.49
CA ILE A 311 15.98 2.88 -20.19
C ILE A 311 16.36 2.39 -21.60
N TRP A 312 15.87 1.21 -21.97
CA TRP A 312 16.16 0.50 -23.21
C TRP A 312 15.04 0.64 -24.23
N VAL A 313 15.06 1.68 -25.05
CA VAL A 313 13.98 2.01 -26.00
C VAL A 313 14.36 1.62 -27.42
N ARG A 314 13.79 0.53 -27.91
CA ARG A 314 13.95 0.13 -29.31
C ARG A 314 13.11 0.99 -30.25
N SER A 315 13.75 1.78 -31.10
CA SER A 315 13.06 2.72 -32.00
C SER A 315 12.15 2.05 -33.03
N ASP A 316 12.33 0.76 -33.29
CA ASP A 316 11.54 0.01 -34.27
C ASP A 316 10.22 -0.54 -33.71
N ASN A 317 10.06 -0.65 -32.38
CA ASN A 317 8.87 -1.29 -31.81
C ASN A 317 8.46 -0.83 -30.39
N SER A 318 9.21 0.09 -29.77
CA SER A 318 8.98 0.53 -28.39
C SER A 318 8.97 2.05 -28.29
N GLU A 319 8.15 2.59 -27.39
CA GLU A 319 8.03 4.04 -27.22
C GLU A 319 7.80 4.43 -25.76
N ILE A 320 8.41 5.56 -25.38
CA ILE A 320 8.01 6.34 -24.21
C ILE A 320 7.05 7.45 -24.65
N VAL A 321 5.77 7.27 -24.32
CA VAL A 321 4.69 8.21 -24.59
C VAL A 321 4.66 9.25 -23.48
N GLY A 322 4.56 10.54 -23.83
CA GLY A 322 4.55 11.64 -22.85
C GLY A 322 5.93 12.05 -22.32
N LYS A 323 7.02 11.50 -22.87
CA LYS A 323 8.42 11.89 -22.56
C LYS A 323 8.71 13.39 -22.66
N ASP A 324 7.95 14.11 -23.47
CA ASP A 324 8.07 15.55 -23.75
C ASP A 324 6.96 16.39 -23.08
N ALA A 325 6.12 15.76 -22.26
CA ALA A 325 5.11 16.46 -21.49
C ALA A 325 5.74 17.42 -20.47
N ALA A 326 5.04 18.51 -20.17
CA ALA A 326 5.52 19.52 -19.23
C ALA A 326 5.82 18.90 -17.86
N GLY A 327 6.99 19.23 -17.30
CA GLY A 327 7.43 18.76 -15.98
C GLY A 327 7.95 17.33 -15.95
N VAL A 328 8.08 16.64 -17.09
CA VAL A 328 8.70 15.31 -17.14
C VAL A 328 10.21 15.42 -17.11
N PHE A 329 10.87 14.69 -16.21
CA PHE A 329 12.33 14.63 -16.09
C PHE A 329 12.84 13.21 -15.88
N PHE A 330 14.01 12.91 -16.47
CA PHE A 330 14.79 11.70 -16.23
C PHE A 330 16.13 12.13 -15.63
N THR A 331 16.40 11.78 -14.38
CA THR A 331 17.49 12.41 -13.62
C THR A 331 18.14 11.49 -12.58
N SER A 332 19.20 11.98 -11.94
CA SER A 332 19.91 11.28 -10.88
C SER A 332 19.05 11.15 -9.61
N TYR A 333 19.22 10.07 -8.87
CA TYR A 333 18.66 9.90 -7.53
C TYR A 333 19.06 11.01 -6.55
N LYS A 334 20.20 11.65 -6.79
CA LYS A 334 20.77 12.75 -6.00
C LYS A 334 20.23 14.14 -6.39
N ASP A 335 19.34 14.21 -7.38
CA ASP A 335 18.86 15.50 -7.92
C ASP A 335 17.68 16.05 -7.11
N ASP A 336 17.98 16.80 -6.04
CA ASP A 336 16.94 17.38 -5.18
C ASP A 336 16.17 18.52 -5.85
N ALA A 337 16.72 19.12 -6.90
CA ALA A 337 16.07 20.21 -7.63
C ALA A 337 14.81 19.74 -8.38
N HIS A 338 14.74 18.45 -8.73
CA HIS A 338 13.59 17.85 -9.38
C HIS A 338 12.95 16.80 -8.47
N GLY A 339 11.84 17.17 -7.82
CA GLY A 339 11.02 16.25 -7.03
C GLY A 339 11.51 16.00 -5.59
N GLY A 340 12.48 16.79 -5.11
CA GLY A 340 12.94 16.79 -3.72
C GLY A 340 13.87 15.63 -3.35
N ASP A 341 14.26 15.60 -2.07
CA ASP A 341 15.21 14.65 -1.48
C ASP A 341 14.60 13.25 -1.34
N THR A 342 14.83 12.40 -2.33
CA THR A 342 14.34 11.01 -2.35
C THR A 342 15.27 10.03 -1.61
N ASN A 343 16.50 10.45 -1.34
CA ASN A 343 17.57 9.70 -0.71
C ASN A 343 17.75 10.01 0.79
N ALA A 344 16.97 10.95 1.30
CA ALA A 344 16.97 11.39 2.69
C ALA A 344 18.35 11.85 3.18
N ASP A 345 19.16 12.44 2.30
CA ASP A 345 20.50 12.91 2.64
C ASP A 345 20.64 14.45 2.68
N GLY A 346 19.53 15.16 2.52
CA GLY A 346 19.46 16.60 2.56
C GLY A 346 20.05 17.23 1.30
N ASN A 347 21.29 17.71 1.40
CA ASN A 347 22.07 18.19 0.25
C ASN A 347 23.47 17.55 0.26
N ALA A 348 23.60 16.38 0.90
CA ALA A 348 24.91 15.77 1.14
C ALA A 348 25.52 15.22 -0.15
N THR A 349 24.68 14.74 -1.07
CA THR A 349 25.10 14.34 -2.40
C THR A 349 24.61 15.35 -3.45
N LEU A 350 25.33 15.44 -4.56
CA LEU A 350 24.96 16.29 -5.70
C LEU A 350 24.93 15.45 -6.96
N PRO A 351 24.00 15.72 -7.90
CA PRO A 351 23.93 14.99 -9.14
C PRO A 351 25.11 15.33 -10.06
N ALA A 352 25.64 14.34 -10.77
CA ALA A 352 26.77 14.48 -11.67
C ALA A 352 26.59 13.67 -12.94
N GLN A 353 27.19 14.13 -14.05
CA GLN A 353 27.19 13.39 -15.31
C GLN A 353 27.71 11.96 -15.10
N GLY A 354 26.97 10.98 -15.60
CA GLY A 354 27.28 9.56 -15.43
C GLY A 354 26.72 8.92 -14.16
N ASP A 355 25.84 9.60 -13.42
CA ASP A 355 25.11 8.99 -12.29
C ASP A 355 24.21 7.83 -12.74
N TRP A 356 23.81 7.83 -14.01
CA TRP A 356 23.03 6.77 -14.65
C TRP A 356 23.37 6.70 -16.15
N ASP A 357 22.98 5.61 -16.83
CA ASP A 357 23.42 5.29 -18.19
C ASP A 357 22.81 6.24 -19.23
N GLY A 358 21.50 6.47 -19.14
CA GLY A 358 20.74 7.29 -20.08
C GLY A 358 19.52 6.55 -20.63
N VAL A 359 18.88 7.16 -21.63
CA VAL A 359 17.83 6.52 -22.44
C VAL A 359 18.42 6.18 -23.79
N TYR A 360 18.32 4.92 -24.22
CA TYR A 360 19.21 4.42 -25.25
C TYR A 360 18.54 3.25 -26.03
N ASP A 361 18.76 3.11 -27.35
CA ASP A 361 18.23 2.00 -28.21
C ASP A 361 19.17 0.79 -28.44
N PRO A 362 19.00 -0.36 -27.74
CA PRO A 362 19.85 -1.58 -27.80
C PRO A 362 20.01 -2.24 -29.14
N ALA A 363 19.12 -1.95 -30.09
CA ALA A 363 19.19 -2.52 -31.42
C ALA A 363 19.82 -1.58 -32.44
N ALA A 364 20.13 -0.33 -32.08
CA ALA A 364 20.66 0.64 -33.02
C ALA A 364 22.03 0.18 -33.55
N GLN A 365 22.09 -0.21 -34.83
CA GLN A 365 23.32 -0.57 -35.55
C GLN A 365 24.15 0.67 -35.94
N VAL A 366 24.24 1.64 -35.04
CA VAL A 366 24.98 2.90 -35.23
C VAL A 366 26.19 2.93 -34.29
N ASN A 367 27.23 3.69 -34.66
CA ASN A 367 28.39 3.85 -33.79
C ASN A 367 27.99 4.64 -32.54
N PRO A 368 28.51 4.31 -31.33
CA PRO A 368 28.41 5.20 -30.19
C PRO A 368 28.96 6.59 -30.58
N PRO A 369 28.27 7.70 -30.26
CA PRO A 369 27.18 7.85 -29.28
C PRO A 369 25.74 7.89 -29.84
N ASP A 370 25.53 7.65 -31.15
CA ASP A 370 24.24 7.87 -31.84
C ASP A 370 23.09 6.95 -31.38
N TYR A 371 23.39 6.02 -30.49
CA TYR A 371 22.44 5.10 -29.85
C TYR A 371 21.63 5.81 -28.73
N TYR A 372 22.20 6.83 -28.08
CA TYR A 372 21.59 7.50 -26.94
C TYR A 372 20.64 8.62 -27.35
N TYR A 373 19.50 8.72 -26.68
CA TYR A 373 18.56 9.82 -26.87
C TYR A 373 19.04 11.09 -26.14
N SER A 374 18.98 12.23 -26.83
CA SER A 374 19.42 13.54 -26.31
C SER A 374 18.24 14.50 -26.11
N TRP A 375 17.31 14.14 -25.21
CA TRP A 375 16.17 14.99 -24.88
C TRP A 375 16.57 16.07 -23.86
N GLY A 376 15.98 17.27 -23.95
CA GLY A 376 16.33 18.39 -23.05
C GLY A 376 15.98 18.17 -21.57
N ASN A 377 15.28 17.08 -21.25
CA ASN A 377 14.86 16.68 -19.90
C ASN A 377 15.53 15.38 -19.42
N ILE A 378 16.55 14.89 -20.14
CA ILE A 378 17.50 13.88 -19.66
C ILE A 378 18.64 14.64 -18.98
N LEU A 379 18.79 14.46 -17.67
CA LEU A 379 19.77 15.16 -16.85
C LEU A 379 20.74 14.16 -16.22
N TYR A 380 22.03 14.52 -16.17
CA TYR A 380 23.09 13.76 -15.48
C TYR A 380 23.30 12.31 -15.95
N ALA A 381 22.80 11.95 -17.14
CA ALA A 381 23.12 10.68 -17.79
C ALA A 381 24.61 10.62 -18.20
N ALA A 382 25.11 9.45 -18.57
CA ALA A 382 26.49 9.26 -18.99
C ALA A 382 26.80 9.87 -20.37
N ASN A 383 25.78 10.01 -21.22
CA ASN A 383 25.89 10.46 -22.60
C ASN A 383 25.84 11.98 -22.81
#